data_AF-A0AAV4ZJQ3-F1
#
_entry.id   AF-A0AAV4ZJQ3-F1
#
_cell.length_a   1.000
_cell.length_b   1.000
_cell.length_c   1.000
_cell.angle_alpha   90.00
_cell.angle_beta   90.00
_cell.angle_gamma   90.00
#
_symmetry.space_group_name_H-M   'P 1'
#
loop_
_entity.id
_entity.type
_entity.pdbx_description
1 polymer ?
#
loop_
_entity_poly.entity_id
_entity_poly.type
_entity_poly.pdbx_seq_one_letter_code
_entity_poly.pdbx_strand_id
1 'polypeptide(L)'
;MFVTLAHELGHIFCGHMGGCEAGSSKVESGWPSRKGLGNDEREVEGEAVAYLVSARAGLKPASAEYLRAYALSADLTRIDMNVVVRAAARIERLAGMSHGMVRFAD
;
A
#
# COMPACT_ATOMS: atom_id res chain seq x y z
N MET A 1 2.50 -9.25 11.79
CA MET A 1 1.28 -8.49 12.14
C MET A 1 1.23 -7.14 11.41
N PHE A 2 2.22 -6.25 11.57
CA PHE A 2 2.22 -4.95 10.87
C PHE A 2 2.19 -5.06 9.33
N VAL A 3 3.02 -5.93 8.75
CA VAL A 3 3.09 -6.14 7.28
C VAL A 3 1.75 -6.63 6.71
N THR A 4 1.12 -7.60 7.38
CA THR A 4 -0.19 -8.12 7.00
C THR A 4 -1.27 -7.04 7.05
N LEU A 5 -1.28 -6.21 8.10
CA LEU A 5 -2.24 -5.10 8.17
C LEU A 5 -1.98 -4.06 7.06
N ALA A 6 -0.72 -3.76 6.75
CA ALA A 6 -0.37 -2.87 5.66
C ALA A 6 -0.80 -3.42 4.28
N HIS A 7 -0.74 -4.74 4.07
CA HIS A 7 -1.25 -5.41 2.88
C HIS A 7 -2.76 -5.17 2.72
N GLU A 8 -3.55 -5.49 3.74
CA GLU A 8 -5.01 -5.35 3.69
C GLU A 8 -5.44 -3.88 3.54
N LEU A 9 -4.76 -2.95 4.21
CA LEU A 9 -4.95 -1.52 4.01
C LEU A 9 -4.55 -1.08 2.60
N GLY A 10 -3.54 -1.74 2.00
CA GLY A 10 -3.18 -1.58 0.60
C GLY A 10 -4.36 -1.85 -0.33
N HIS A 11 -5.11 -2.93 -0.12
CA HIS A 11 -6.31 -3.21 -0.92
C HIS A 11 -7.37 -2.12 -0.83
N ILE A 12 -7.56 -1.52 0.34
CA ILE A 12 -8.51 -0.43 0.53
C ILE A 12 -8.02 0.83 -0.18
N PHE A 13 -6.78 1.27 0.10
CA PHE A 13 -6.28 2.56 -0.39
C PHE A 13 -5.78 2.54 -1.84
N CYS A 14 -5.50 1.36 -2.39
CA CYS A 14 -5.39 1.19 -3.84
C CYS A 14 -6.75 1.23 -4.53
N GLY A 15 -7.85 1.04 -3.77
CA GLY A 15 -9.21 1.11 -4.29
C GLY A 15 -9.71 -0.18 -4.91
N HIS A 16 -9.16 -1.33 -4.51
CA HIS A 16 -9.62 -2.65 -4.95
C HIS A 16 -11.04 -2.93 -4.47
N MET A 17 -11.42 -2.34 -3.32
CA MET A 17 -12.77 -2.41 -2.75
C MET A 17 -13.69 -1.26 -3.22
N GLY A 18 -13.17 -0.35 -4.06
CA GLY A 18 -13.88 0.83 -4.56
C GLY A 18 -13.13 2.13 -4.33
N GLY A 19 -13.50 3.14 -5.10
CA GLY A 19 -12.95 4.49 -4.96
C GLY A 19 -13.56 5.24 -3.78
N CYS A 20 -12.80 6.20 -3.28
CA CYS A 20 -13.27 7.18 -2.30
C CYS A 20 -12.99 8.56 -2.87
N GLU A 21 -13.98 9.43 -2.89
CA GLU A 21 -13.80 10.83 -3.28
C GLU A 21 -12.96 11.57 -2.24
N ALA A 22 -12.28 12.64 -2.64
CA ALA A 22 -11.62 13.51 -1.68
C ALA A 22 -12.68 14.12 -0.75
N GLY A 23 -12.55 13.90 0.56
CA GLY A 23 -13.40 14.56 1.54
C GLY A 23 -13.20 16.08 1.52
N SER A 24 -14.10 16.81 2.18
CA SER A 24 -13.98 18.28 2.36
C SER A 24 -12.75 18.70 3.19
N SER A 25 -12.04 17.75 3.80
CA SER A 25 -10.74 17.97 4.45
C SER A 25 -9.63 18.05 3.41
N LYS A 26 -8.93 19.18 3.33
CA LYS A 26 -7.75 19.39 2.45
C LYS A 26 -6.59 18.42 2.69
N VAL A 27 -6.68 17.59 3.73
CA VAL A 27 -5.61 16.71 4.21
C VAL A 27 -5.62 15.33 3.52
N GLU A 28 -6.78 14.89 3.02
CA GLU A 28 -6.89 13.57 2.38
C GLU A 28 -7.47 13.65 0.96
N SER A 29 -6.60 13.52 -0.04
CA SER A 29 -7.04 13.23 -1.41
C SER A 29 -7.66 11.84 -1.47
N GLY A 30 -8.79 11.69 -2.14
CA GLY A 30 -9.43 10.38 -2.35
C GLY A 30 -8.53 9.36 -3.06
N TRP A 31 -9.05 8.15 -3.28
CA TRP A 31 -8.37 7.12 -4.08
C TRP A 31 -9.30 6.61 -5.18
N PRO A 32 -8.75 6.25 -6.36
CA PRO A 32 -9.56 5.82 -7.49
C PRO A 32 -10.21 4.47 -7.22
N SER A 33 -11.28 4.15 -7.96
CA SER A 33 -11.79 2.78 -8.00
C SER A 33 -10.92 1.92 -8.92
N ARG A 34 -10.40 0.80 -8.39
CA ARG A 34 -9.62 -0.20 -9.13
C ARG A 34 -10.25 -1.59 -9.10
N LYS A 35 -11.57 -1.67 -8.88
CA LYS A 35 -12.36 -2.93 -8.90
C LYS A 35 -12.22 -3.74 -10.19
N GLY A 36 -11.78 -3.14 -11.29
CA GLY A 36 -11.60 -3.83 -12.58
C GLY A 36 -10.32 -4.68 -12.69
N LEU A 37 -9.40 -4.59 -11.73
CA LEU A 37 -8.19 -5.43 -11.70
C LEU A 37 -8.53 -6.90 -11.40
N GLY A 38 -7.74 -7.83 -11.94
CA GLY A 38 -7.76 -9.22 -11.54
C GLY A 38 -7.12 -9.40 -10.16
N ASN A 39 -7.26 -10.60 -9.59
CA ASN A 39 -6.75 -10.88 -8.25
C ASN A 39 -5.23 -10.71 -8.20
N ASP A 40 -4.50 -11.27 -9.16
CA ASP A 40 -3.03 -11.21 -9.16
C ASP A 40 -2.51 -9.78 -9.22
N GLU A 41 -3.13 -8.89 -10.01
CA GLU A 41 -2.74 -7.47 -10.02
C GLU A 41 -3.01 -6.77 -8.68
N ARG A 42 -4.12 -7.10 -8.02
CA ARG A 42 -4.47 -6.56 -6.70
C ARG A 42 -3.51 -7.03 -5.63
N GLU A 43 -3.09 -8.29 -5.68
CA GLU A 43 -2.10 -8.88 -4.78
C GLU A 43 -0.73 -8.24 -4.99
N VAL A 44 -0.31 -8.01 -6.25
CA VAL A 44 0.94 -7.28 -6.55
C VAL A 44 0.91 -5.87 -5.97
N GLU A 45 -0.18 -5.11 -6.17
CA GLU A 45 -0.31 -3.77 -5.58
C GLU A 45 -0.35 -3.79 -4.04
N GLY A 46 -1.08 -4.75 -3.45
CA GLY A 46 -1.18 -4.92 -1.99
C GLY A 46 0.16 -5.28 -1.34
N GLU A 47 0.87 -6.27 -1.89
CA GLU A 47 2.20 -6.66 -1.42
C GLU A 47 3.23 -5.55 -1.62
N ALA A 48 3.18 -4.81 -2.74
CA ALA A 48 4.06 -3.68 -2.96
C ALA A 48 3.86 -2.57 -1.90
N VAL A 49 2.61 -2.30 -1.50
CA VAL A 49 2.32 -1.40 -0.38
C VAL A 49 2.91 -1.92 0.92
N ALA A 50 2.68 -3.19 1.26
CA ALA A 50 3.20 -3.80 2.48
C ALA A 50 4.73 -3.78 2.53
N TYR A 51 5.39 -4.07 1.41
CA TYR A 51 6.84 -3.98 1.25
C TYR A 51 7.34 -2.55 1.49
N LEU A 52 6.75 -1.55 0.83
CA LEU A 52 7.20 -0.15 0.96
C LEU A 52 7.05 0.38 2.38
N VAL A 53 5.90 0.14 3.02
CA VAL A 53 5.63 0.61 4.39
C VAL A 53 6.59 -0.08 5.37
N SER A 54 6.79 -1.39 5.24
CA SER A 54 7.69 -2.14 6.14
C SER A 54 9.16 -1.76 5.94
N ALA A 55 9.61 -1.60 4.70
CA ALA A 55 10.96 -1.14 4.39
C ALA A 55 11.23 0.26 4.98
N ARG A 56 10.26 1.18 4.87
CA ARG A 56 10.36 2.53 5.44
C ARG A 56 10.26 2.57 6.97
N ALA A 57 9.63 1.56 7.57
CA ALA A 57 9.65 1.34 9.02
C ALA A 57 10.97 0.74 9.54
N GLY A 58 11.94 0.45 8.66
CA GLY A 58 13.20 -0.21 9.04
C GLY A 58 13.06 -1.71 9.33
N LEU A 59 11.93 -2.31 8.99
CA LEU A 59 11.72 -3.75 9.12
C LEU A 59 12.31 -4.44 7.89
N LYS A 60 12.99 -5.59 8.08
CA LYS A 60 13.34 -6.47 6.95
C LYS A 60 12.05 -7.12 6.44
N PRO A 61 11.58 -6.80 5.22
CA PRO A 61 10.37 -7.42 4.70
C PRO A 61 10.69 -8.86 4.30
N ALA A 62 9.95 -9.83 4.83
CA ALA A 62 9.90 -11.18 4.25
C ALA A 62 9.09 -11.20 2.93
N SER A 63 8.44 -10.09 2.56
CA SER A 63 7.50 -9.99 1.44
C SER A 63 8.16 -9.98 0.06
N ALA A 64 9.49 -9.86 -0.05
CA ALA A 64 10.17 -9.96 -1.33
C ALA A 64 9.94 -11.32 -2.03
N GLU A 65 9.80 -12.39 -1.25
CA GLU A 65 9.45 -13.73 -1.76
C GLU A 65 7.96 -13.82 -2.16
N TYR A 66 7.07 -13.13 -1.45
CA TYR A 66 5.63 -13.08 -1.77
C TYR A 66 5.32 -12.29 -3.05
N LEU A 67 5.99 -11.15 -3.27
CA LEU A 67 5.88 -10.37 -4.51
C LEU A 67 6.26 -11.19 -5.75
N ARG A 68 7.23 -12.10 -5.62
CA ARG A 68 7.70 -12.93 -6.73
C ARG A 68 6.67 -13.94 -7.20
N ALA A 69 5.79 -14.43 -6.31
CA ALA A 69 4.78 -15.41 -6.67
C ALA A 69 3.68 -14.80 -7.56
N TYR A 70 3.18 -13.61 -7.22
CA TYR A 70 2.11 -12.94 -7.98
C TYR A 70 2.62 -12.21 -9.23
N ALA A 71 3.85 -11.69 -9.22
CA ALA A 71 4.43 -11.00 -10.37
C ALA A 71 4.61 -11.90 -11.61
N LEU A 72 4.54 -13.23 -11.45
CA LEU A 72 4.67 -14.18 -12.56
C LEU A 72 3.37 -14.38 -13.34
N SER A 73 2.22 -14.13 -12.73
CA SER A 73 0.90 -14.32 -13.34
C SER A 73 0.13 -13.02 -13.58
N ALA A 74 0.51 -11.94 -12.90
CA ALA A 74 -0.08 -10.61 -13.08
C ALA A 74 0.30 -9.96 -14.42
N ASP A 75 -0.64 -9.22 -15.01
CA ASP A 75 -0.34 -8.25 -16.07
C ASP A 75 0.27 -6.99 -15.46
N LEU A 76 1.61 -6.92 -15.47
CA LEU A 76 2.37 -5.80 -14.90
C LEU A 76 2.04 -4.45 -15.54
N THR A 77 1.46 -4.41 -16.75
CA THR A 77 1.07 -3.14 -17.40
C THR A 77 -0.13 -2.48 -16.72
N ARG A 78 -0.87 -3.25 -15.92
CA ARG A 78 -2.05 -2.77 -15.20
C ARG A 78 -1.72 -2.25 -13.81
N ILE A 79 -0.51 -2.49 -13.32
CA ILE A 79 -0.04 -2.06 -11.99
C ILE A 79 0.23 -0.56 -12.00
N ASP A 80 -0.35 0.16 -11.03
CA ASP A 80 -0.17 1.60 -10.87
C ASP A 80 0.69 1.93 -9.65
N MET A 81 1.97 2.18 -9.90
CA MET A 81 2.93 2.53 -8.85
C MET A 81 2.61 3.84 -8.14
N ASN A 82 1.90 4.79 -8.77
CA ASN A 82 1.47 6.01 -8.09
C ASN A 82 0.41 5.70 -7.04
N VAL A 83 -0.50 4.78 -7.33
CA VAL A 83 -1.51 4.32 -6.39
C VAL A 83 -0.85 3.62 -5.20
N VAL A 84 0.11 2.73 -5.47
CA VAL A 84 0.91 2.03 -4.45
C VAL A 84 1.64 3.02 -3.52
N VAL A 85 2.37 3.99 -4.09
CA VAL A 85 3.13 4.97 -3.29
C VAL A 85 2.20 5.85 -2.44
N ARG A 86 1.05 6.28 -2.99
CA ARG A 86 0.07 7.08 -2.23
C ARG A 86 -0.61 6.27 -1.13
N ALA A 87 -0.94 5.00 -1.38
CA ALA A 87 -1.50 4.10 -0.39
C ALA A 87 -0.51 3.89 0.78
N ALA A 88 0.76 3.61 0.47
CA ALA A 88 1.82 3.51 1.49
C ALA A 88 1.96 4.79 2.31
N ALA A 89 2.02 5.95 1.66
CA ALA A 89 2.11 7.24 2.34
C ALA A 89 0.91 7.53 3.25
N ARG A 90 -0.29 7.05 2.89
CA ARG A 90 -1.48 7.16 3.75
C ARG A 90 -1.36 6.27 4.99
N ILE A 91 -0.94 5.01 4.83
CA ILE A 91 -0.75 4.09 5.96
C ILE A 91 0.30 4.65 6.92
N GLU A 92 1.39 5.19 6.41
CA GLU A 92 2.43 5.85 7.21
C GLU A 92 1.87 7.00 8.05
N ARG A 93 1.05 7.88 7.45
CA ARG A 93 0.40 8.97 8.20
C ARG A 93 -0.54 8.44 9.29
N LEU A 94 -1.33 7.42 8.99
CA LEU A 94 -2.22 6.79 9.98
C LEU A 94 -1.44 6.12 11.11
N ALA A 95 -0.27 5.57 10.81
CA ALA A 95 0.65 4.97 11.78
C ALA A 95 1.51 6.00 12.53
N GLY A 96 1.41 7.30 12.23
CA GLY A 96 2.24 8.34 12.83
C GLY A 96 3.71 8.28 12.39
N MET A 97 4.01 7.64 11.27
CA MET A 97 5.36 7.53 10.71
C MET A 97 5.71 8.82 9.95
N SER A 98 6.59 9.65 10.50
CA SER A 98 7.25 10.73 9.75
C SER A 98 8.54 10.23 9.12
N HIS A 99 8.76 10.55 7.85
CA HIS A 99 10.07 10.34 7.21
C HIS A 99 11.12 11.18 7.94
N GLY A 100 12.04 10.50 8.63
CA GLY A 100 13.02 11.11 9.52
C GLY A 100 12.64 10.94 10.99
N MET A 101 13.32 10.01 11.64
CA MET A 101 13.40 9.83 13.09
C MET A 101 12.13 9.29 13.77
N VAL A 102 12.13 7.97 13.97
CA VAL A 102 11.31 7.35 15.02
C VAL A 102 11.81 7.90 16.36
N ARG A 103 11.05 8.78 17.00
CA ARG A 103 11.26 9.12 18.41
C ARG A 103 10.52 8.10 19.24
N PHE A 104 11.25 7.10 19.73
CA PHE A 104 10.83 6.39 20.93
C PHE A 104 11.04 7.36 22.09
N ALA A 105 9.97 7.70 22.81
CA ALA A 105 10.09 8.41 24.08
C ALA A 105 10.47 7.37 25.15
N ASP A 106 11.43 7.77 25.99
CA ASP A 106 12.05 7.00 27.08
C ASP A 106 11.07 6.69 28.23
#